data_AF-L0M6A0-F1
#
_entry.id   AF-L0M6A0-F1
#
_cell.length_a   1.000
_cell.length_b   1.000
_cell.length_c   1.000
_cell.angle_alpha   90.00
_cell.angle_beta   90.00
_cell.angle_gamma   90.00
#
_symmetry.space_group_name_H-M   'P 1'
#
loop_
_entity.id
_entity.type
_entity.pdbx_description
1 polymer ?
#
loop_
_entity_poly.entity_id
_entity_poly.type
_entity_poly.pdbx_seq_one_letter_code
_entity_poly.pdbx_strand_id
1 'polypeptide(L)'
;MSDLNERVETLEKTIADLSLDLQASRIAITVLTNVINKMSGTPGYVANSYEEENSSAPLVKFNHPEQDGYEEKITEKVLALIAKTH
;
A
#
# COMPACT_ATOMS: atom_id res chain seq x y z
N MET A 1 31.98 -14.97 11.91
CA MET A 1 30.99 -14.82 13.02
C MET A 1 30.60 -13.35 13.20
N SER A 2 31.53 -12.39 13.35
CA SER A 2 31.20 -10.94 13.47
C SER A 2 30.44 -10.38 12.26
N ASP A 3 30.95 -10.60 11.04
CA ASP A 3 30.35 -10.10 9.79
C ASP A 3 28.90 -10.57 9.57
N LEU A 4 28.60 -11.82 9.96
CA LEU A 4 27.23 -12.35 9.85
C LEU A 4 26.29 -11.66 10.84
N ASN A 5 26.74 -11.43 12.07
CA ASN A 5 25.93 -10.76 13.10
C ASN A 5 25.67 -9.30 12.73
N GLU A 6 26.66 -8.58 12.21
CA GLU A 6 26.50 -7.20 11.73
C GLU A 6 25.52 -7.10 10.55
N ARG A 7 25.56 -8.08 9.64
CA ARG A 7 24.58 -8.18 8.54
C ARG A 7 23.17 -8.47 9.03
N VAL A 8 23.02 -9.35 10.03
CA VAL A 8 21.73 -9.65 10.65
C VAL A 8 21.17 -8.40 11.34
N GLU A 9 21.97 -7.71 12.15
CA GLU A 9 21.56 -6.48 12.84
C GLU A 9 21.14 -5.38 11.84
N THR A 10 21.87 -5.24 10.73
CA THR A 10 21.52 -4.31 9.65
C THR A 10 20.17 -4.66 9.01
N LEU A 11 19.92 -5.95 8.77
CA LEU A 11 18.65 -6.42 8.20
C LEU A 11 17.49 -6.20 9.17
N GLU A 12 17.68 -6.51 10.45
CA GLU A 12 16.67 -6.30 11.50
C GLU A 12 16.30 -4.82 11.61
N LYS A 13 17.29 -3.93 11.60
CA LYS A 13 17.05 -2.49 11.60
C LYS A 13 16.30 -2.04 10.34
N THR A 14 16.69 -2.53 9.17
CA THR A 14 16.01 -2.20 7.91
C THR A 14 14.55 -2.67 7.93
N ILE A 15 14.28 -3.87 8.44
CA ILE A 15 12.92 -4.39 8.58
C ILE A 15 12.11 -3.53 9.57
N ALA A 16 12.70 -3.10 10.68
CA ALA A 16 12.05 -2.24 11.66
C ALA A 16 11.66 -0.89 11.04
N ASP A 17 12.59 -0.25 10.33
CA ASP A 17 12.38 1.03 9.64
C ASP A 17 11.28 0.90 8.56
N LEU A 18 11.35 -0.14 7.72
CA LEU A 18 10.31 -0.42 6.71
C LEU A 18 8.94 -0.69 7.33
N SER A 19 8.90 -1.34 8.49
CA SER A 19 7.64 -1.60 9.20
C SER A 19 7.02 -0.32 9.73
N LEU A 20 7.83 0.61 10.26
CA LEU A 20 7.40 1.93 10.71
C LEU A 20 6.88 2.77 9.53
N ASP A 21 7.62 2.83 8.44
CA ASP A 21 7.23 3.55 7.22
C ASP A 21 5.92 3.01 6.64
N LEU A 22 5.75 1.69 6.63
CA LEU A 22 4.51 1.04 6.21
C LEU A 22 3.35 1.49 7.12
N GLN A 23 3.52 1.46 8.44
CA GLN A 23 2.47 1.87 9.37
C GLN A 23 2.11 3.36 9.22
N ALA A 24 3.12 4.24 9.09
CA ALA A 24 2.92 5.66 8.84
C ALA A 24 2.15 5.90 7.53
N SER A 25 2.54 5.20 6.47
CA SER A 25 1.87 5.26 5.16
C SER A 25 0.41 4.82 5.24
N ARG A 26 0.11 3.73 5.97
CA ARG A 26 -1.27 3.28 6.19
C ARG A 26 -2.12 4.36 6.85
N ILE A 27 -1.61 4.97 7.92
CA ILE A 27 -2.32 6.04 8.64
C ILE A 27 -2.56 7.24 7.71
N ALA A 28 -1.52 7.68 6.99
CA ALA A 28 -1.62 8.80 6.06
C ALA A 28 -2.68 8.54 4.95
N ILE A 29 -2.63 7.36 4.33
CA ILE A 29 -3.60 6.95 3.29
C ILE A 29 -5.02 6.91 3.85
N THR A 30 -5.23 6.33 5.04
CA THR A 30 -6.56 6.28 5.66
C THR A 30 -7.10 7.68 5.95
N VAL A 31 -6.26 8.58 6.49
CA VAL A 31 -6.67 9.97 6.76
C VAL A 31 -7.03 10.70 5.47
N LEU A 32 -6.17 10.61 4.45
CA LEU A 32 -6.41 11.25 3.15
C LEU A 32 -7.67 10.71 2.46
N THR A 33 -7.84 9.38 2.44
CA THR A 33 -9.04 8.71 1.91
C THR A 33 -10.30 9.24 2.60
N ASN A 34 -10.28 9.36 3.92
CA ASN A 34 -11.41 9.89 4.68
C ASN A 34 -11.69 11.37 4.38
N VAL A 35 -10.66 12.19 4.22
CA VAL A 35 -10.81 13.60 3.80
C VAL A 35 -11.44 13.68 2.42
N ILE A 36 -10.93 12.91 1.44
CA ILE A 36 -11.43 12.91 0.07
C ILE A 36 -12.88 12.42 0.01
N ASN A 37 -13.22 11.33 0.70
CA ASN A 37 -14.59 10.83 0.78
C ASN A 37 -15.56 11.84 1.42
N LYS A 38 -15.10 12.63 2.41
CA LYS A 38 -15.89 13.73 2.98
C LYS A 38 -16.07 14.88 1.99
N MET A 39 -15.01 15.25 1.28
CA MET A 39 -15.05 16.33 0.28
C MET A 39 -15.92 15.98 -0.93
N SER A 40 -15.92 14.72 -1.36
CA SER A 40 -16.75 14.25 -2.48
C SER A 40 -18.23 14.09 -2.11
N GLY A 41 -18.56 14.11 -0.81
CA GLY A 41 -19.91 13.81 -0.31
C GLY A 41 -20.36 12.37 -0.59
N THR A 42 -19.48 11.52 -1.13
CA THR A 42 -19.79 10.16 -1.58
C THR A 42 -18.93 9.17 -0.80
N PRO A 43 -19.53 8.43 0.15
CA PRO A 43 -18.80 7.44 0.92
C PRO A 43 -18.26 6.31 0.03
N GLY A 44 -16.94 6.12 -0.01
CA GLY A 44 -16.28 5.10 -0.84
C GLY A 44 -15.86 5.59 -2.23
N TYR A 45 -15.96 6.90 -2.49
CA TYR A 45 -15.54 7.52 -3.75
C TYR A 45 -14.13 7.08 -4.17
N VAL A 46 -13.15 7.15 -3.27
CA VAL A 46 -11.74 6.81 -3.59
C VAL A 46 -11.58 5.35 -4.02
N ALA A 47 -12.28 4.42 -3.38
CA ALA A 47 -12.22 3.00 -3.73
C ALA A 47 -12.85 2.75 -5.12
N ASN A 48 -14.01 3.36 -5.39
CA ASN A 48 -14.67 3.24 -6.68
C ASN A 48 -13.80 3.82 -7.81
N SER A 49 -13.18 4.99 -7.60
CA SER A 49 -12.27 5.59 -8.57
C SER A 49 -11.05 4.71 -8.83
N TYR A 50 -10.48 4.10 -7.80
CA TYR A 50 -9.38 3.15 -7.98
C TYR A 50 -9.80 1.93 -8.82
N GLU A 51 -10.96 1.34 -8.55
CA GLU A 51 -11.48 0.19 -9.32
C GLU A 51 -11.75 0.57 -10.79
N GLU A 52 -12.31 1.75 -11.04
CA GLU A 52 -12.57 2.27 -12.38
C GLU A 52 -11.26 2.49 -13.15
N GLU A 53 -10.27 3.12 -12.53
CA GLU A 53 -8.97 3.36 -13.17
C GLU A 53 -8.20 2.06 -13.40
N ASN A 54 -8.19 1.15 -12.41
CA ASN A 54 -7.51 -0.15 -12.51
C ASN A 54 -8.13 -1.06 -13.58
N SER A 55 -9.46 -0.98 -13.77
CA SER A 55 -10.16 -1.70 -14.83
C SER A 55 -9.90 -1.11 -16.22
N SER A 56 -9.56 0.18 -16.29
CA SER A 56 -9.35 0.91 -17.53
C SER A 56 -7.91 0.84 -18.04
N ALA A 57 -6.92 0.81 -17.13
CA ALA A 57 -5.51 0.59 -17.44
C ALA A 57 -4.73 0.16 -16.17
N PRO A 58 -3.63 -0.60 -16.30
CA PRO A 58 -2.78 -0.90 -15.16
C PRO A 58 -2.22 0.39 -14.55
N LEU A 59 -2.57 0.67 -13.30
CA LEU A 59 -2.18 1.89 -12.58
C LEU A 59 -0.67 1.98 -12.32
N VAL A 60 0.03 0.85 -12.35
CA VAL A 60 1.48 0.77 -12.13
C VAL A 60 2.08 -0.18 -13.15
N LYS A 61 3.05 0.30 -13.95
CA LYS A 61 3.95 -0.60 -14.67
C LYS A 61 4.91 -1.20 -13.64
N PHE A 62 4.66 -2.44 -13.22
CA PHE A 62 5.56 -3.15 -12.34
C PHE A 62 6.86 -3.46 -13.11
N ASN A 63 7.89 -2.66 -12.90
CA ASN A 63 9.23 -2.89 -13.48
C ASN A 63 10.03 -3.96 -12.71
N HIS A 64 9.37 -4.95 -12.10
CA HIS A 64 10.01 -6.03 -11.35
C HIS A 64 9.74 -7.37 -12.01
N PRO A 65 10.65 -8.36 -11.90
CA PRO A 65 10.38 -9.71 -12.39
C PRO A 65 9.18 -10.25 -11.62
N GLU A 66 8.01 -10.19 -12.25
CA GLU A 66 6.74 -10.43 -11.59
C GLU A 66 6.68 -11.90 -11.13
N GLN A 67 6.51 -12.08 -9.82
CA GLN A 67 5.99 -13.34 -9.32
C GLN A 67 4.52 -13.41 -9.72
N ASP A 68 4.09 -14.51 -10.33
CA ASP A 68 2.69 -14.72 -10.71
C ASP A 68 1.74 -14.36 -9.55
N GLY A 69 0.73 -13.51 -9.84
CA GLY A 69 -0.26 -13.04 -8.87
C GLY A 69 0.19 -11.89 -7.96
N TYR A 70 1.34 -11.25 -8.20
CA TYR A 70 1.79 -10.08 -7.41
C TYR A 70 0.89 -8.85 -7.61
N GLU A 71 0.42 -8.61 -8.83
CA GLU A 71 -0.49 -7.50 -9.16
C GLU A 71 -1.84 -7.62 -8.42
N GLU A 72 -2.41 -8.83 -8.37
CA GLU A 72 -3.64 -9.12 -7.62
C GLU A 72 -3.44 -8.83 -6.12
N LYS A 73 -2.34 -9.32 -5.54
CA LYS A 73 -2.01 -9.07 -4.12
C LYS A 73 -1.82 -7.60 -3.80
N ILE A 74 -1.23 -6.82 -4.72
CA ILE A 74 -1.10 -5.38 -4.53
C ILE A 74 -2.46 -4.70 -4.61
N THR A 75 -3.28 -5.07 -5.59
CA THR A 75 -4.64 -4.55 -5.74
C THR A 75 -5.47 -4.78 -4.48
N GLU A 76 -5.47 -6.00 -3.94
CA GLU A 76 -6.12 -6.33 -2.67
C GLU A 76 -5.59 -5.47 -1.51
N LYS A 77 -4.27 -5.27 -1.42
CA LYS A 77 -3.66 -4.46 -0.37
C LYS A 77 -4.03 -2.99 -0.49
N VAL A 78 -4.09 -2.43 -1.70
CA VAL A 78 -4.48 -1.03 -1.92
C VAL A 78 -5.95 -0.84 -1.56
N LEU A 79 -6.83 -1.72 -2.07
CA LEU A 79 -8.26 -1.70 -1.72
C LEU A 79 -8.47 -1.80 -0.21
N ALA A 80 -7.74 -2.65 0.51
CA ALA A 80 -7.85 -2.74 1.97
C ALA A 80 -7.46 -1.45 2.71
N LEU A 81 -6.70 -0.54 2.10
CA LEU A 81 -6.31 0.75 2.70
C LEU A 81 -7.31 1.87 2.42
N ILE A 82 -7.98 1.81 1.27
CA ILE A 82 -8.87 2.88 0.78
C ILE A 82 -10.35 2.51 0.86
N ALA A 83 -10.68 1.22 0.97
CA ALA A 83 -12.03 0.75 1.19
C ALA A 83 -12.49 1.21 2.57
N LYS A 84 -13.73 1.72 2.61
CA LYS A 84 -14.42 2.25 3.78
C LYS A 84 -14.00 1.56 5.07
N THR A 85 -13.34 2.30 5.96
CA THR A 85 -13.57 2.10 7.39
C THR A 85 -15.02 2.52 7.64
N HIS A 86 -15.81 1.59 8.17
CA HIS A 86 -17.24 1.74 8.46
C HIS A 86 -17.60 3.03 9.18
#